data_AF-A0A6L9J3V1-F1
#
_entry.id   AF-A0A6L9J3V1-F1
#
_cell.length_a   1.000
_cell.length_b   1.000
_cell.length_c   1.000
_cell.angle_alpha   90.00
_cell.angle_beta   90.00
_cell.angle_gamma   90.00
#
_symmetry.space_group_name_H-M   'P 1'
#
loop_
_entity.id
_entity.type
_entity.pdbx_description
1 polymer ?
#
loop_
_entity_poly.entity_id
_entity_poly.type
_entity_poly.pdbx_seq_one_letter_code
_entity_poly.pdbx_strand_id
1 'polypeptide(L)'
;MAAKVQQGQVIFRQWDKNFGLEESAKSFSKLDDLFRLCLQASSQTSTDNPLSVDRVIIEGTDPAGQKVTVTLVFQAITLSEQSRR
;
A
#
# COMPACT_ATOMS: atom_id res chain seq x y z
N MET A 1 1.00 -29.12 0.81
CA MET A 1 1.09 -28.31 -0.43
C MET A 1 1.95 -27.08 -0.15
N ALA A 2 2.38 -26.32 -1.17
CA ALA A 2 3.06 -25.04 -0.94
C ALA A 2 2.02 -23.94 -0.70
N ALA A 3 2.38 -22.92 0.09
CA ALA A 3 1.57 -21.72 0.20
C ALA A 3 1.43 -21.05 -1.19
N LYS A 4 0.26 -20.48 -1.46
CA LYS A 4 -0.04 -19.92 -2.79
C LYS A 4 -0.78 -18.59 -2.67
N VAL A 5 -0.23 -17.55 -3.28
CA VAL A 5 -0.92 -16.27 -3.48
C VAL A 5 -1.98 -16.44 -4.56
N GLN A 6 -3.17 -15.93 -4.32
CA GLN A 6 -4.28 -15.91 -5.26
C GLN A 6 -4.45 -14.54 -5.89
N GLN A 7 -4.46 -13.50 -5.05
CA GLN A 7 -4.62 -12.10 -5.47
C GLN A 7 -4.05 -11.16 -4.42
N GLY A 8 -3.87 -9.91 -4.79
CA GLY A 8 -3.59 -8.86 -3.83
C GLY A 8 -4.11 -7.51 -4.30
N GLN A 9 -4.10 -6.55 -3.38
CA GLN A 9 -4.47 -5.17 -3.64
C GLN A 9 -3.55 -4.23 -2.86
N VAL A 10 -3.22 -3.10 -3.49
CA VAL A 10 -2.56 -1.97 -2.86
C VAL A 10 -3.62 -0.92 -2.60
N ILE A 11 -3.70 -0.47 -1.36
CA ILE A 11 -4.50 0.67 -0.98
C ILE A 11 -3.58 1.88 -0.91
N PHE A 12 -3.96 2.91 -1.65
CA PHE A 12 -3.30 4.20 -1.63
C PHE A 12 -4.14 5.19 -0.85
N ARG A 13 -3.44 6.15 -0.26
CA ARG A 13 -4.01 7.34 0.35
C ARG A 13 -3.46 8.57 -0.32
N GLN A 14 -4.34 9.50 -0.61
CA GLN A 14 -3.99 10.82 -1.11
C GLN A 14 -4.76 11.85 -0.28
N TRP A 15 -4.07 12.89 0.14
CA TRP A 15 -4.74 14.05 0.71
C TRP A 15 -5.11 15.00 -0.42
N ASP A 16 -6.40 15.24 -0.62
CA ASP A 16 -6.93 16.26 -1.51
C ASP A 16 -7.35 17.50 -0.71
N LYS A 17 -6.93 18.69 -1.16
CA LYS A 17 -7.22 19.94 -0.46
C LYS A 17 -8.71 20.32 -0.43
N ASN A 18 -9.51 19.82 -1.36
CA ASN A 18 -10.95 20.09 -1.48
C ASN A 18 -11.81 18.96 -0.89
N PHE A 19 -11.35 17.72 -0.99
CA PHE A 19 -12.12 16.52 -0.61
C PHE A 19 -11.61 15.80 0.65
N GLY A 20 -10.44 16.18 1.17
CA GLY A 20 -9.82 15.57 2.34
C GLY A 20 -9.07 14.28 1.99
N LEU A 21 -9.05 13.31 2.91
CA LEU A 21 -8.35 12.05 2.69
C LEU A 21 -9.14 11.13 1.75
N GLU A 22 -8.58 10.83 0.59
CA GLU A 22 -9.13 9.87 -0.36
C GLU A 22 -8.35 8.54 -0.32
N GLU A 23 -9.09 7.43 -0.36
CA GLU A 23 -8.53 6.08 -0.52
C GLU A 23 -8.82 5.55 -1.93
N SER A 24 -7.82 4.91 -2.55
CA SER A 24 -8.02 4.17 -3.80
C SER A 24 -7.37 2.79 -3.72
N ALA A 25 -8.01 1.79 -4.32
CA ALA A 25 -7.54 0.41 -4.33
C ALA A 25 -7.13 -0.01 -5.74
N LYS A 26 -5.98 -0.66 -5.89
CA LYS A 26 -5.55 -1.27 -7.15
C LYS A 26 -5.14 -2.72 -6.93
N SER A 27 -5.73 -3.62 -7.70
CA SER A 27 -5.43 -5.05 -7.64
C SER A 27 -4.13 -5.40 -8.38
N PHE A 28 -3.45 -6.44 -7.91
CA PHE A 28 -2.31 -7.06 -8.58
C PHE A 28 -2.40 -8.58 -8.48
N SER A 29 -1.81 -9.27 -9.46
CA SER A 29 -1.71 -10.75 -9.46
C SER A 29 -0.26 -11.25 -9.40
N LYS A 30 0.71 -10.36 -9.62
CA LYS A 30 2.15 -10.65 -9.60
C LYS A 30 2.90 -9.61 -8.77
N LEU A 31 4.04 -10.01 -8.20
CA LEU A 31 4.90 -9.10 -7.44
C LEU A 31 5.44 -7.95 -8.28
N ASP A 32 5.69 -8.17 -9.57
CA ASP A 32 6.13 -7.10 -10.48
C ASP A 32 5.07 -5.99 -10.64
N ASP A 33 3.80 -6.36 -10.63
CA ASP A 33 2.69 -5.40 -10.70
C ASP A 33 2.57 -4.62 -9.40
N LEU A 34 2.70 -5.29 -8.25
CA LEU A 34 2.80 -4.64 -6.94
C LEU A 34 3.94 -3.62 -6.92
N PHE A 35 5.13 -4.02 -7.36
CA PHE A 35 6.30 -3.14 -7.38
C PHE A 35 6.08 -1.92 -8.28
N ARG A 36 5.53 -2.13 -9.48
CA ARG A 36 5.17 -1.04 -10.41
C ARG A 36 4.16 -0.07 -9.80
N LEU A 37 3.15 -0.59 -9.11
CA LEU A 37 2.12 0.20 -8.42
C LEU A 37 2.73 1.08 -7.31
N CYS A 38 3.63 0.53 -6.51
CA CYS A 38 4.33 1.29 -5.47
C CYS A 38 5.24 2.39 -6.06
N LEU A 39 5.96 2.10 -7.16
CA LEU A 39 6.79 3.10 -7.84
C LEU A 39 5.97 4.23 -8.45
N GLN A 40 4.81 3.92 -9.04
CA GLN A 40 3.91 4.94 -9.59
C GLN A 40 3.49 5.94 -8.51
N ALA A 41 3.12 5.47 -7.31
CA ALA A 41 2.80 6.36 -6.20
C ALA A 41 3.97 7.26 -5.80
N SER A 42 5.20 6.73 -5.75
CA SER A 42 6.39 7.55 -5.46
C SER A 42 6.72 8.59 -6.54
N SER A 43 6.32 8.34 -7.79
CA SER A 43 6.57 9.23 -8.94
C SER A 43 5.46 10.27 -9.16
N GLN A 44 4.25 10.03 -8.65
CA GLN A 44 3.10 10.93 -8.74
C GLN A 44 3.07 11.96 -7.61
N THR A 45 4.24 12.44 -7.20
CA THR A 45 4.37 13.60 -6.32
C THR A 45 4.13 14.86 -7.15
N SER A 46 2.86 15.15 -7.47
CA SER A 46 2.48 16.55 -7.59
C SER A 46 2.72 17.18 -6.21
N THR A 47 3.42 18.30 -6.17
CA THR A 47 3.95 18.91 -4.94
C THR A 47 2.88 19.20 -3.89
N ASP A 48 1.60 19.18 -4.28
CA ASP A 48 0.47 19.51 -3.42
C ASP A 48 -0.25 18.31 -2.81
N ASN A 49 -0.34 17.15 -3.47
CA ASN A 49 -1.16 16.00 -3.03
C ASN A 49 -0.45 14.66 -3.32
N PRO A 50 0.59 14.26 -2.57
CA PRO A 50 1.33 13.03 -2.85
C PRO A 50 0.46 11.77 -2.64
N LEU A 51 0.46 10.89 -3.65
CA LEU A 51 -0.13 9.56 -3.52
C LEU A 51 0.81 8.67 -2.69
N SER A 52 0.32 8.13 -1.59
CA SER A 52 1.09 7.29 -0.66
C SER A 52 0.52 5.88 -0.61
N VAL A 53 1.39 4.87 -0.44
CA VAL A 53 0.93 3.51 -0.13
C VAL A 53 0.55 3.47 1.34
N ASP A 54 -0.68 3.08 1.63
CA ASP A 54 -1.16 2.90 3.01
C ASP A 54 -0.99 1.44 3.44
N ARG A 55 -1.51 0.50 2.64
CA ARG A 55 -1.48 -0.93 2.97
C ARG A 55 -1.49 -1.81 1.74
N VAL A 56 -0.88 -2.98 1.85
CA VAL A 56 -0.91 -4.05 0.85
C VAL A 56 -1.62 -5.24 1.47
N ILE A 57 -2.65 -5.74 0.80
CA ILE A 57 -3.42 -6.91 1.21
C ILE A 57 -3.11 -8.03 0.22
N ILE A 58 -2.72 -9.19 0.73
CA ILE A 58 -2.41 -10.39 -0.05
C ILE A 58 -3.32 -11.50 0.44
N GLU A 59 -4.04 -12.11 -0.48
CA GLU A 59 -4.93 -13.23 -0.22
C GLU A 59 -4.37 -14.49 -0.86
N GLY A 60 -4.42 -15.59 -0.12
CA GLY A 60 -3.88 -16.85 -0.58
C GLY A 60 -4.35 -18.03 0.25
N THR A 61 -3.64 -19.15 0.08
CA THR A 61 -3.85 -20.36 0.86
C THR A 61 -2.57 -20.80 1.53
N ASP A 62 -2.68 -21.34 2.74
CA ASP A 62 -1.59 -21.99 3.46
C ASP A 62 -1.30 -23.41 2.91
N PRO A 63 -0.28 -24.12 3.45
CA PRO A 63 0.02 -25.51 3.06
C PRO A 63 -1.11 -26.53 3.25
N ALA A 64 -2.09 -26.23 4.11
CA ALA A 64 -3.28 -27.03 4.40
C ALA A 64 -4.50 -26.64 3.52
N GLY A 65 -4.33 -25.66 2.63
CA GLY A 65 -5.39 -25.17 1.74
C GLY A 65 -6.36 -24.20 2.41
N GLN A 66 -6.09 -23.76 3.64
CA GLN A 66 -6.92 -22.78 4.34
C GLN A 66 -6.67 -21.38 3.78
N LYS A 67 -7.74 -20.58 3.66
CA LYS A 67 -7.64 -19.19 3.20
C LYS A 67 -6.92 -18.36 4.25
N VAL A 68 -5.94 -17.59 3.80
CA VAL A 68 -5.16 -16.67 4.64
C VAL A 68 -5.09 -15.30 3.95
N THR A 69 -5.21 -14.26 4.76
CA THR A 69 -5.00 -12.88 4.35
C THR A 69 -3.81 -12.31 5.12
N VAL A 70 -2.85 -11.75 4.39
CA VAL A 70 -1.70 -11.02 4.94
C VAL A 70 -1.89 -9.54 4.64
N THR A 71 -1.84 -8.70 5.66
CA THR A 71 -1.92 -7.23 5.51
C THR A 71 -0.62 -6.60 5.97
N LEU A 72 0.05 -5.90 5.06
CA LEU A 72 1.24 -5.10 5.33
C LEU A 72 0.82 -3.63 5.40
N VAL A 73 0.92 -3.01 6.57
CA VAL A 73 0.54 -1.61 6.78
C VAL A 73 1.79 -0.75 6.85
N PHE A 74 1.81 0.35 6.09
CA PHE A 74 2.88 1.32 6.08
C PHE A 74 2.49 2.51 6.95
N GLN A 75 3.29 2.80 7.97
CA GLN A 75 3.10 3.97 8.82
C GLN A 75 4.27 4.92 8.60
N ALA A 76 3.98 6.08 7.99
CA ALA A 76 4.92 7.19 7.95
C ALA A 76 4.86 7.93 9.29
N ILE A 77 5.93 7.85 10.07
CA ILE A 77 6.07 8.62 11.31
C ILE A 77 6.82 9.90 10.97
N THR A 78 6.15 11.04 11.07
CA THR A 78 6.82 12.34 10.98
C THR A 78 7.58 12.57 12.28
N LEU A 79 8.90 12.42 12.25
CA LEU A 79 9.75 12.85 13.35
C LEU A 79 9.83 14.38 13.31
N SER A 80 9.06 15.06 14.15
CA SER A 80 9.28 16.49 14.39
C SER A 80 10.66 16.64 15.02
N GLU A 81 11.57 17.38 14.38
CA GLU A 81 12.87 17.67 15.01
C GLU A 81 12.62 18.30 16.38
N GLN A 82 13.03 17.60 17.44
CA GLN A 82 13.09 18.18 18.77
C GLN A 82 14.02 19.38 18.67
N SER A 83 13.44 20.57 18.87
CA SER A 83 14.14 21.84 18.85
C SER A 83 15.33 21.74 19.80
N ARG A 84 16.55 21.68 19.26
CA ARG A 84 17.77 21.86 20.05
C ARG A 84 17.70 23.26 20.64
N ARG A 85 17.41 23.34 21.95
CA ARG A 85 17.55 24.54 22.77
C ARG A 85 19.02 24.77 23.08
#